data_AF-A0A924THT6-F1
#
_entry.id   AF-A0A924THT6-F1
#
_cell.length_a   1.000
_cell.length_b   1.000
_cell.length_c   1.000
_cell.angle_alpha   90.00
_cell.angle_beta   90.00
_cell.angle_gamma   90.00
#
_symmetry.space_group_name_H-M   'P 1'
#
loop_
_entity.id
_entity.type
_entity.pdbx_description
1 polymer ?
#
loop_
_entity_poly.entity_id
_entity_poly.type
_entity_poly.pdbx_seq_one_letter_code
_entity_poly.pdbx_strand_id
1 'polypeptide(L)'
;MLKCFAYIAFVVTMAGCQSAKYFQLPIKNREPSTPITGTSFYKTVAALKWQERDSLAVSAILSGNMPTFLKKFVKVSTAFINSSGKTITAYYFVSPDYICIGTNDDWARIPLTPMAAQQLADSFGCFLPTRKMVDDIYNQATVKLEPLLMYAFRDSSVTMWQHHLIIEGQRKGRVGLIAGIKKDVVLSGKISRDAKPNREAIYGWHKLDGKPIQPLYTGHINWWVDYSHGIRLIYRKIWVDGKP
;
A
#
# COMPACT_ATOMS: atom_id res chain seq x y z
N MET A 1 31.88 -53.01 41.12
CA MET A 1 31.08 -52.52 39.97
C MET A 1 30.70 -51.07 40.23
N LEU A 2 31.43 -50.14 39.62
CA LEU A 2 31.27 -48.70 39.77
C LEU A 2 30.18 -48.23 38.79
N LYS A 3 29.07 -47.65 39.25
CA LYS A 3 28.03 -47.06 38.38
C LYS A 3 28.20 -45.55 38.35
N CYS A 4 28.67 -45.02 37.21
CA CYS A 4 28.66 -43.61 36.88
C CYS A 4 27.22 -43.14 36.64
N PHE A 5 26.78 -42.10 37.36
CA PHE A 5 25.59 -41.33 37.02
C PHE A 5 26.01 -40.12 36.17
N ALA A 6 25.63 -40.10 34.90
CA ALA A 6 25.78 -38.93 34.03
C ALA A 6 24.53 -38.04 34.16
N TYR A 7 24.70 -36.84 34.69
CA TYR A 7 23.66 -35.81 34.67
C TYR A 7 23.66 -35.14 33.28
N ILE A 8 22.57 -35.31 32.55
CA ILE A 8 22.33 -34.58 31.28
C ILE A 8 21.69 -33.25 31.64
N ALA A 9 22.44 -32.16 31.50
CA ALA A 9 21.92 -30.80 31.62
C ALA A 9 21.15 -30.45 30.34
N PHE A 10 19.84 -30.25 30.47
CA PHE A 10 18.98 -29.81 29.37
C PHE A 10 19.09 -28.29 29.22
N VAL A 11 19.88 -27.84 28.24
CA VAL A 11 19.98 -26.41 27.89
C VAL A 11 18.71 -26.03 27.13
N VAL A 12 17.77 -25.38 27.83
CA VAL A 12 16.60 -24.75 27.20
C VAL A 12 17.06 -23.45 26.54
N THR A 13 17.31 -23.50 25.23
CA THR A 13 17.51 -22.29 24.43
C THR A 13 16.17 -21.57 24.29
N MET A 14 16.01 -20.44 24.98
CA MET A 14 14.85 -19.54 24.78
C MET A 14 14.89 -18.98 23.36
N ALA A 15 13.94 -19.42 22.52
CA ALA A 15 13.74 -18.88 21.20
C ALA A 15 13.36 -17.39 21.31
N GLY A 16 14.21 -16.53 20.74
CA GLY A 16 13.98 -15.09 20.69
C GLY A 16 12.63 -14.75 20.05
N CYS A 17 11.94 -13.76 20.60
CA CYS A 17 10.66 -13.26 20.15
C CYS A 17 10.78 -12.77 18.69
N GLN A 18 10.45 -13.61 17.71
CA GLN A 18 10.37 -13.20 16.31
C GLN A 18 9.22 -12.20 16.18
N SER A 19 9.55 -10.93 15.99
CA SER A 19 8.56 -9.90 15.66
C SER A 19 7.74 -10.34 14.45
N ALA A 20 6.40 -10.28 14.54
CA ALA A 20 5.52 -10.74 13.49
C ALA A 20 5.85 -10.07 12.14
N LYS A 21 6.11 -10.89 11.11
CA LYS A 21 6.35 -10.42 9.73
C LYS A 21 5.08 -9.84 9.09
N TYR A 22 3.91 -10.28 9.56
CA TYR A 22 2.62 -9.90 9.04
C TYR A 22 1.70 -9.42 10.15
N PHE A 23 0.78 -8.52 9.81
CA PHE A 23 -0.26 -8.01 10.68
C PHE A 23 -1.60 -8.13 9.97
N GLN A 24 -2.58 -8.74 10.62
CA GLN A 24 -3.94 -8.76 10.09
C GLN A 24 -4.61 -7.45 10.44
N LEU A 25 -5.06 -6.70 9.42
CA LEU A 25 -5.79 -5.46 9.63
C LEU A 25 -7.08 -5.74 10.43
N PRO A 26 -7.31 -5.07 11.58
CA PRO A 26 -8.42 -5.37 12.48
C PRO A 26 -9.73 -4.71 12.00
N ILE A 27 -10.12 -5.01 10.76
CA ILE A 27 -11.41 -4.61 10.20
C ILE A 27 -12.38 -5.78 10.29
N LYS A 28 -13.69 -5.51 10.42
CA LYS A 28 -14.69 -6.57 10.39
C LYS A 28 -14.59 -7.28 9.04
N ASN A 29 -14.40 -8.61 9.06
CA ASN A 29 -14.49 -9.44 7.87
C ASN A 29 -15.96 -9.51 7.45
N ARG A 30 -16.39 -8.48 6.70
CA ARG A 30 -17.63 -8.47 5.96
C ARG A 30 -17.30 -9.01 4.58
N GLU A 31 -17.96 -10.09 4.20
CA GLU A 31 -18.01 -10.51 2.80
C GLU A 31 -19.31 -9.94 2.23
N PRO A 32 -19.26 -9.13 1.17
CA PRO A 32 -20.47 -8.59 0.56
C PRO A 32 -21.33 -9.75 0.04
N SER A 33 -22.65 -9.66 0.21
CA SER A 33 -23.61 -10.69 -0.26
C SER A 33 -23.56 -10.89 -1.78
N THR A 34 -23.12 -9.88 -2.52
CA THR A 34 -22.90 -9.94 -3.96
C THR A 34 -21.57 -9.25 -4.26
N PRO A 35 -20.45 -9.98 -4.26
CA PRO A 35 -19.14 -9.38 -4.49
C PRO A 35 -19.02 -8.86 -5.92
N ILE A 36 -18.56 -7.62 -6.07
CA ILE A 36 -18.22 -7.00 -7.35
C ILE A 36 -16.80 -7.44 -7.69
N THR A 37 -16.60 -8.07 -8.85
CA THR A 37 -15.25 -8.43 -9.30
C THR A 37 -14.49 -7.22 -9.84
N GLY A 38 -13.16 -7.29 -9.91
CA GLY A 38 -12.35 -6.21 -10.49
C GLY A 38 -12.73 -5.91 -11.94
N THR A 39 -12.95 -6.96 -12.73
CA THR A 39 -13.44 -6.85 -14.11
C THR A 39 -14.82 -6.17 -14.17
N SER A 40 -15.77 -6.58 -13.33
CA SER A 40 -17.11 -5.99 -13.31
C SER A 40 -17.07 -4.52 -12.88
N PHE A 41 -16.26 -4.19 -11.87
CA PHE A 41 -16.08 -2.81 -11.42
C PHE A 41 -15.63 -1.91 -12.58
N TYR A 42 -14.59 -2.31 -13.31
CA TYR A 42 -14.09 -1.51 -14.44
C TYR A 42 -15.04 -1.42 -15.62
N LYS A 43 -15.86 -2.45 -15.87
CA LYS A 43 -16.95 -2.38 -16.85
C LYS A 43 -17.97 -1.30 -16.46
N THR A 44 -18.38 -1.27 -15.18
CA THR A 44 -19.33 -0.27 -14.68
C THR A 44 -18.75 1.14 -14.73
N VAL A 45 -17.52 1.34 -14.25
CA VAL A 45 -16.93 2.69 -14.14
C VAL A 45 -16.37 3.25 -15.45
N ALA A 46 -16.44 2.49 -16.55
CA ALA A 46 -15.98 2.91 -17.87
C ALA A 46 -16.69 4.18 -18.38
N ALA A 47 -17.96 4.35 -18.03
CA ALA A 47 -18.80 5.49 -18.41
C ALA A 47 -18.87 6.59 -17.35
N LEU A 48 -18.29 6.38 -16.16
CA LEU A 48 -18.47 7.26 -15.00
C LEU A 48 -17.37 8.33 -14.93
N LYS A 49 -17.72 9.48 -14.35
CA LYS A 49 -16.75 10.50 -13.96
C LYS A 49 -16.07 10.14 -12.64
N TRP A 50 -15.01 10.88 -12.31
CA TRP A 50 -14.19 10.58 -11.14
C TRP A 50 -15.00 10.57 -9.83
N GLN A 51 -15.97 11.48 -9.66
CA GLN A 51 -16.79 11.55 -8.43
C GLN A 51 -17.58 10.26 -8.21
N GLU A 52 -18.26 9.80 -9.25
CA GLU A 52 -19.12 8.62 -9.19
C GLU A 52 -18.27 7.35 -9.03
N ARG A 53 -17.13 7.27 -9.73
CA ARG A 53 -16.15 6.19 -9.59
C ARG A 53 -15.61 6.11 -8.17
N ASP A 54 -15.14 7.22 -7.59
CA ASP A 54 -14.61 7.25 -6.23
C ASP A 54 -15.69 6.88 -5.20
N SER A 55 -16.91 7.40 -5.37
CA SER A 55 -18.05 7.07 -4.49
C SER A 55 -18.38 5.58 -4.53
N LEU A 56 -18.45 4.99 -5.72
CA LEU A 56 -18.69 3.56 -5.89
C LEU A 56 -17.56 2.72 -5.29
N ALA A 57 -16.30 3.12 -5.52
CA ALA A 57 -15.13 2.44 -4.99
C ALA A 57 -15.11 2.44 -3.47
N VAL A 58 -15.32 3.61 -2.85
CA VAL A 58 -15.36 3.75 -1.39
C VAL A 58 -16.46 2.89 -0.80
N SER A 59 -17.68 2.95 -1.36
CA SER A 59 -18.81 2.15 -0.89
C SER A 59 -18.51 0.64 -0.96
N ALA A 60 -18.01 0.17 -2.10
CA ALA A 60 -17.65 -1.23 -2.29
C ALA A 60 -16.57 -1.68 -1.28
N ILE A 61 -15.49 -0.91 -1.12
CA ILE A 61 -14.39 -1.25 -0.23
C ILE A 61 -14.84 -1.26 1.24
N LEU A 62 -15.60 -0.27 1.69
CA LEU A 62 -16.11 -0.20 3.06
C LEU A 62 -17.17 -1.27 3.37
N SER A 63 -17.84 -1.79 2.34
CA SER A 63 -18.72 -2.96 2.46
C SER A 63 -17.96 -4.27 2.62
N GLY A 64 -16.63 -4.27 2.39
CA GLY A 64 -15.76 -5.43 2.51
C GLY A 64 -15.34 -6.06 1.18
N ASN A 65 -15.69 -5.45 0.04
CA ASN A 65 -15.40 -5.96 -1.31
C ASN A 65 -13.93 -5.75 -1.72
N MET A 66 -13.05 -6.42 -1.00
CA MET A 66 -11.60 -6.31 -1.13
C MET A 66 -10.95 -7.70 -0.99
N PRO A 67 -9.96 -8.04 -1.83
CA PRO A 67 -9.28 -9.33 -1.74
C PRO A 67 -8.70 -9.59 -0.35
N THR A 68 -8.81 -10.82 0.12
CA THR A 68 -8.38 -11.20 1.49
C THR A 68 -6.89 -10.97 1.71
N PHE A 69 -6.06 -11.15 0.68
CA PHE A 69 -4.61 -10.92 0.77
C PHE A 69 -4.28 -9.47 1.15
N LEU A 70 -5.10 -8.50 0.73
CA LEU A 70 -4.86 -7.09 0.97
C LEU A 70 -5.03 -6.71 2.44
N LYS A 71 -5.72 -7.54 3.24
CA LYS A 71 -5.90 -7.38 4.68
C LYS A 71 -4.69 -7.87 5.50
N LYS A 72 -3.73 -8.58 4.88
CA LYS A 72 -2.52 -9.12 5.54
C LYS A 72 -1.34 -8.17 5.32
N PHE A 73 -1.22 -7.18 6.19
CA PHE A 73 -0.19 -6.15 6.10
C PHE A 73 1.20 -6.72 6.36
N VAL A 74 2.21 -6.12 5.75
CA VAL A 74 3.61 -6.54 5.78
C VAL A 74 4.42 -5.58 6.64
N LYS A 75 5.30 -6.10 7.49
CA LYS A 75 6.22 -5.29 8.29
C LYS A 75 7.27 -4.62 7.39
N VAL A 76 7.48 -3.32 7.58
CA VAL A 76 8.56 -2.54 6.98
C VAL A 76 9.34 -1.86 8.09
N SER A 77 10.65 -2.09 8.12
CA SER A 77 11.57 -1.51 9.10
C SER A 77 12.17 -0.21 8.55
N THR A 78 12.44 0.74 9.43
CA THR A 78 13.12 1.99 9.10
C THR A 78 14.02 2.40 10.26
N ALA A 79 15.06 3.16 9.97
CA ALA A 79 15.88 3.83 10.97
C ALA A 79 16.08 5.30 10.58
N PHE A 80 16.32 6.13 11.59
CA PHE A 80 16.73 7.52 11.39
C PHE A 80 17.65 7.97 12.53
N ILE A 81 18.55 8.89 12.23
CA ILE A 81 19.42 9.51 13.23
C ILE A 81 18.70 10.77 13.71
N ASN A 82 18.52 10.91 15.03
CA ASN A 82 17.91 12.10 15.61
C ASN A 82 18.92 13.25 15.74
N SER A 83 18.48 14.41 16.22
CA SER A 83 19.33 15.59 16.42
C SER A 83 20.50 15.38 17.40
N SER A 84 20.41 14.39 18.28
CA SER A 84 21.48 14.00 19.22
C SER A 84 22.47 12.97 18.65
N GLY A 85 22.34 12.57 17.38
CA GLY A 85 23.19 11.54 16.78
C GLY A 85 22.81 10.10 17.14
N LYS A 86 21.75 9.90 17.95
CA LYS A 86 21.24 8.58 18.31
C LYS A 86 20.46 7.99 17.13
N THR A 87 20.77 6.75 16.77
CA THR A 87 19.96 5.97 15.83
C THR A 87 18.68 5.53 16.53
N ILE A 88 17.54 5.90 15.95
CA ILE A 88 16.22 5.45 16.34
C ILE A 88 15.76 4.40 15.33
N THR A 89 15.33 3.25 15.84
CA THR A 89 14.78 2.18 15.01
C THR A 89 13.27 2.19 15.10
N ALA A 90 12.60 1.97 13.97
CA ALA A 90 11.16 1.88 13.95
C ALA A 90 10.68 0.85 12.93
N TYR A 91 9.44 0.41 13.08
CA TYR A 91 8.76 -0.38 12.07
C TYR A 91 7.27 -0.07 12.04
N TYR A 92 6.67 -0.26 10.87
CA TYR A 92 5.24 -0.10 10.64
C TYR A 92 4.73 -1.24 9.76
N PHE A 93 3.41 -1.36 9.68
CA PHE A 93 2.75 -2.34 8.82
C PHE A 93 2.09 -1.65 7.63
N VAL A 94 2.29 -2.19 6.43
CA VAL A 94 1.78 -1.66 5.18
C VAL A 94 0.95 -2.69 4.43
N SER A 95 -0.11 -2.23 3.76
CA SER A 95 -0.83 -3.05 2.78
C SER A 95 0.13 -3.69 1.75
N PRO A 96 -0.01 -4.99 1.44
CA PRO A 96 0.93 -5.71 0.57
C PRO A 96 0.92 -5.22 -0.88
N ASP A 97 -0.17 -4.61 -1.32
CA ASP A 97 -0.36 -3.98 -2.62
C ASP A 97 -1.12 -2.66 -2.43
N TYR A 98 -1.35 -1.92 -3.51
CA TYR A 98 -2.27 -0.79 -3.54
C TYR A 98 -3.72 -1.25 -3.33
N ILE A 99 -4.61 -0.33 -2.95
CA ILE A 99 -6.04 -0.60 -2.78
C ILE A 99 -6.61 -1.31 -4.02
N CYS A 100 -7.34 -2.40 -3.75
CA CYS A 100 -7.97 -3.24 -4.75
C CYS A 100 -9.45 -3.44 -4.45
N ILE A 101 -10.24 -3.63 -5.51
CA ILE A 101 -11.64 -4.07 -5.45
C ILE A 101 -11.73 -5.42 -6.16
N GLY A 102 -12.42 -6.37 -5.57
CA GLY A 102 -12.66 -7.67 -6.19
C GLY A 102 -12.67 -8.85 -5.22
N THR A 103 -12.77 -10.04 -5.80
CA THR A 103 -12.59 -11.32 -5.13
C THR A 103 -11.10 -11.69 -5.08
N ASN A 104 -10.75 -12.83 -4.49
CA ASN A 104 -9.36 -13.32 -4.55
C ASN A 104 -8.92 -13.69 -5.99
N ASP A 105 -9.87 -14.05 -6.85
CA ASP A 105 -9.60 -14.57 -8.19
C ASP A 105 -9.76 -13.50 -9.29
N ASP A 106 -10.62 -12.50 -9.09
CA ASP A 106 -10.84 -11.39 -10.03
C ASP A 106 -10.92 -10.06 -9.26
N TRP A 107 -9.80 -9.35 -9.25
CA TRP A 107 -9.62 -8.07 -8.59
C TRP A 107 -8.79 -7.10 -9.42
N ALA A 108 -8.93 -5.82 -9.11
CA ALA A 108 -8.17 -4.78 -9.79
C ALA A 108 -7.70 -3.69 -8.84
N ARG A 109 -6.52 -3.10 -9.12
CA ARG A 109 -5.97 -1.95 -8.39
C ARG A 109 -6.73 -0.69 -8.78
N ILE A 110 -7.21 0.08 -7.81
CA ILE A 110 -8.11 1.22 -8.07
C ILE A 110 -7.41 2.55 -7.76
N PRO A 111 -7.03 3.34 -8.79
CA PRO A 111 -6.67 4.74 -8.62
C PRO A 111 -7.83 5.55 -8.03
N LEU A 112 -7.56 6.36 -7.01
CA LEU A 112 -8.55 7.20 -6.32
C LEU A 112 -7.98 8.59 -6.07
N THR A 113 -8.87 9.56 -5.81
CA THR A 113 -8.46 10.87 -5.31
C THR A 113 -7.85 10.75 -3.91
N PRO A 114 -6.99 11.70 -3.48
CA PRO A 114 -6.57 11.82 -2.09
C PRO A 114 -7.75 11.92 -1.10
N MET A 115 -8.90 12.47 -1.51
CA MET A 115 -10.07 12.60 -0.65
C MET A 115 -10.68 11.22 -0.34
N ALA A 116 -10.94 10.41 -1.38
CA ALA A 116 -11.42 9.05 -1.21
C ALA A 116 -10.39 8.15 -0.51
N ALA A 117 -9.11 8.32 -0.84
CA ALA A 117 -8.01 7.61 -0.19
C ALA A 117 -7.93 7.90 1.32
N GLN A 118 -8.07 9.16 1.72
CA GLN A 118 -8.07 9.56 3.13
C GLN A 118 -9.29 8.99 3.87
N GLN A 119 -10.48 9.05 3.27
CA GLN A 119 -11.69 8.45 3.85
C GLN A 119 -11.52 6.96 4.12
N LEU A 120 -10.94 6.21 3.18
CA LEU A 120 -10.64 4.78 3.36
C LEU A 120 -9.59 4.56 4.45
N ALA A 121 -8.51 5.35 4.45
CA ALA A 121 -7.46 5.25 5.44
C ALA A 121 -8.02 5.46 6.86
N ASP A 122 -8.80 6.52 7.07
CA ASP A 122 -9.42 6.82 8.36
C ASP A 122 -10.36 5.69 8.81
N SER A 123 -11.20 5.21 7.90
CA SER A 123 -12.16 4.12 8.17
C SER A 123 -11.49 2.81 8.59
N PHE A 124 -10.25 2.58 8.14
CA PHE A 124 -9.47 1.37 8.44
C PHE A 124 -8.45 1.55 9.57
N GLY A 125 -8.40 2.72 10.21
CA GLY A 125 -7.39 3.00 11.23
C GLY A 125 -5.98 3.03 10.61
N CYS A 126 -5.88 3.57 9.41
CA CYS A 126 -4.68 3.71 8.60
C CYS A 126 -4.40 5.18 8.29
N PHE A 127 -3.25 5.43 7.67
CA PHE A 127 -2.89 6.71 7.06
C PHE A 127 -2.14 6.48 5.73
N LEU A 128 -2.04 7.52 4.91
CA LEU A 128 -1.31 7.50 3.64
C LEU A 128 0.21 7.63 3.88
N PRO A 129 1.08 7.00 3.07
CA PRO A 129 2.52 7.00 3.31
C PRO A 129 3.14 8.40 3.20
N THR A 130 4.31 8.59 3.80
CA THR A 130 5.19 9.72 3.48
C THR A 130 6.18 9.34 2.37
N ARG A 131 6.85 10.31 1.75
CA ARG A 131 7.92 10.06 0.78
C ARG A 131 8.95 9.03 1.26
N LYS A 132 9.46 9.20 2.49
CA LYS A 132 10.43 8.29 3.10
C LYS A 132 9.85 6.87 3.22
N MET A 133 8.60 6.75 3.65
CA MET A 133 7.95 5.44 3.76
C MET A 133 7.84 4.75 2.40
N VAL A 134 7.51 5.48 1.32
CA VAL A 134 7.46 4.90 -0.03
C VAL A 134 8.83 4.34 -0.44
N ASP A 135 9.91 5.05 -0.15
CA ASP A 135 11.28 4.57 -0.41
C ASP A 135 11.62 3.32 0.42
N ASP A 136 11.32 3.35 1.72
CA ASP A 136 11.56 2.22 2.64
C ASP A 136 10.77 0.96 2.21
N ILE A 137 9.52 1.15 1.78
CA ILE A 137 8.63 0.12 1.24
C ILE A 137 9.22 -0.46 -0.05
N TYR A 138 9.63 0.40 -0.98
CA TYR A 138 10.26 -0.05 -2.22
C TYR A 138 11.49 -0.90 -1.91
N ASN A 139 12.40 -0.42 -1.07
CA ASN A 139 13.63 -1.13 -0.75
C ASN A 139 13.37 -2.54 -0.22
N GLN A 140 12.33 -2.71 0.61
CA GLN A 140 11.94 -3.98 1.23
C GLN A 140 10.91 -4.80 0.45
N ALA A 141 10.43 -4.31 -0.69
CA ALA A 141 9.45 -5.02 -1.52
C ALA A 141 10.05 -6.28 -2.14
N THR A 142 9.29 -7.38 -2.05
CA THR A 142 9.62 -8.68 -2.67
C THR A 142 9.38 -8.63 -4.18
N VAL A 143 8.36 -7.90 -4.62
CA VAL A 143 8.02 -7.76 -6.04
C VAL A 143 8.24 -6.31 -6.47
N LYS A 144 9.13 -6.13 -7.43
CA LYS A 144 9.41 -4.86 -8.11
C LYS A 144 9.27 -5.10 -9.60
N LEU A 145 8.54 -4.23 -10.29
CA LEU A 145 8.27 -4.36 -11.71
C LEU A 145 8.70 -3.08 -12.43
N GLU A 146 9.09 -3.21 -13.69
CA GLU A 146 9.51 -2.06 -14.50
C GLU A 146 8.29 -1.18 -14.84
N PRO A 147 8.32 0.11 -14.48
CA PRO A 147 7.27 1.06 -14.85
C PRO A 147 6.97 1.08 -16.35
N LEU A 148 5.68 1.14 -16.71
CA LEU A 148 5.26 1.31 -18.10
C LEU A 148 4.34 2.53 -18.22
N LEU A 149 4.77 3.53 -18.98
CA LEU A 149 4.03 4.77 -19.18
C LEU A 149 2.94 4.60 -20.25
N MET A 150 1.75 5.09 -19.92
CA MET A 150 0.64 5.27 -20.86
C MET A 150 0.43 6.77 -21.13
N TYR A 151 0.23 7.13 -22.39
CA TYR A 151 0.20 8.53 -22.83
C TYR A 151 -1.20 9.06 -23.16
N ALA A 152 -2.13 8.18 -23.57
CA ALA A 152 -3.48 8.56 -23.98
C ALA A 152 -4.52 8.34 -22.87
N PHE A 153 -5.52 9.21 -22.80
CA PHE A 153 -6.72 9.10 -21.94
C PHE A 153 -6.39 8.67 -20.50
N ARG A 154 -5.40 9.35 -19.89
CA ARG A 154 -4.72 8.87 -18.68
C ARG A 154 -5.64 8.75 -17.47
N ASP A 155 -6.68 9.55 -17.41
CA ASP A 155 -7.71 9.64 -16.37
C ASP A 155 -8.94 8.76 -16.63
N SER A 156 -9.00 8.08 -17.79
CA SER A 156 -10.10 7.18 -18.11
C SER A 156 -10.01 5.85 -17.36
N SER A 157 -11.16 5.32 -16.94
CA SER A 157 -11.25 4.00 -16.30
C SER A 157 -10.76 2.87 -17.21
N VAL A 158 -10.87 3.03 -18.54
CA VAL A 158 -10.33 2.09 -19.53
C VAL A 158 -8.80 2.01 -19.44
N THR A 159 -8.12 3.15 -19.40
CA THR A 159 -6.66 3.21 -19.22
C THR A 159 -6.24 2.66 -17.85
N MET A 160 -7.00 2.97 -16.79
CA MET A 160 -6.74 2.42 -15.46
C MET A 160 -6.79 0.89 -15.44
N TRP A 161 -7.80 0.30 -16.09
CA TRP A 161 -7.93 -1.16 -16.26
C TRP A 161 -6.78 -1.75 -17.08
N GLN A 162 -6.45 -1.16 -18.22
CA GLN A 162 -5.32 -1.59 -19.05
C GLN A 162 -4.00 -1.58 -18.27
N HIS A 163 -3.74 -0.53 -17.48
CA HIS A 163 -2.55 -0.48 -16.65
C HIS A 163 -2.55 -1.55 -15.55
N HIS A 164 -3.71 -1.89 -14.97
CA HIS A 164 -3.80 -3.02 -14.06
C HIS A 164 -3.40 -4.33 -14.76
N LEU A 165 -3.91 -4.59 -15.97
CA LEU A 165 -3.55 -5.78 -16.75
C LEU A 165 -2.07 -5.85 -17.12
N ILE A 166 -1.47 -4.71 -17.48
CA ILE A 166 -0.02 -4.60 -17.74
C ILE A 166 0.78 -5.01 -16.50
N ILE A 167 0.41 -4.48 -15.33
CA ILE A 167 1.05 -4.85 -14.07
C ILE A 167 0.89 -6.34 -13.81
N GLU A 168 -0.31 -6.92 -13.99
CA GLU A 168 -0.53 -8.35 -13.75
C GLU A 168 0.25 -9.24 -14.72
N GLY A 169 0.35 -8.84 -15.99
CA GLY A 169 1.18 -9.52 -16.99
C GLY A 169 2.67 -9.51 -16.64
N GLN A 170 3.17 -8.44 -16.04
CA GLN A 170 4.53 -8.38 -15.50
C GLN A 170 4.65 -9.16 -14.17
N ARG A 171 3.64 -9.09 -13.29
CA ARG A 171 3.64 -9.73 -11.98
C ARG A 171 3.73 -11.25 -12.11
N LYS A 172 3.06 -11.84 -13.11
CA LYS A 172 3.06 -13.29 -13.39
C LYS A 172 2.77 -14.13 -12.14
N GLY A 173 1.78 -13.71 -11.35
CA GLY A 173 1.38 -14.41 -10.13
C GLY A 173 2.34 -14.28 -8.94
N ARG A 174 3.48 -13.58 -9.06
CA ARG A 174 4.40 -13.35 -7.93
C ARG A 174 3.68 -12.69 -6.77
N VAL A 175 3.92 -13.19 -5.56
CA VAL A 175 3.28 -12.77 -4.31
C VAL A 175 4.27 -12.11 -3.36
N GLY A 176 3.76 -11.26 -2.48
CA GLY A 176 4.55 -10.51 -1.49
C GLY A 176 4.29 -9.02 -1.57
N LEU A 177 5.02 -8.24 -0.78
CA LEU A 177 4.96 -6.78 -0.84
C LEU A 177 5.40 -6.33 -2.24
N ILE A 178 4.50 -5.68 -2.97
CA ILE A 178 4.74 -5.13 -4.30
C ILE A 178 4.86 -3.60 -4.24
N ALA A 179 5.87 -3.06 -4.91
CA ALA A 179 6.17 -1.62 -4.94
C ALA A 179 6.79 -1.20 -6.28
N GLY A 180 6.86 0.12 -6.50
CA GLY A 180 7.46 0.72 -7.70
C GLY A 180 6.54 0.72 -8.92
N ILE A 181 5.27 0.33 -8.78
CA ILE A 181 4.34 0.15 -9.92
C ILE A 181 3.31 1.27 -10.10
N LYS A 182 3.24 2.19 -9.13
CA LYS A 182 2.35 3.38 -9.13
C LYS A 182 3.08 4.54 -8.45
N LYS A 183 2.55 5.74 -8.65
CA LYS A 183 2.84 6.93 -7.85
C LYS A 183 1.96 6.86 -6.60
N ASP A 184 2.58 6.72 -5.45
CA ASP A 184 1.87 6.73 -4.17
C ASP A 184 1.33 8.15 -3.93
N VAL A 185 0.05 8.24 -3.54
CA VAL A 185 -0.48 9.46 -2.92
C VAL A 185 0.09 9.54 -1.50
N VAL A 186 0.77 10.64 -1.19
CA VAL A 186 1.57 10.78 0.03
C VAL A 186 1.14 11.94 0.91
N LEU A 187 1.34 11.79 2.22
CA LEU A 187 1.29 12.91 3.16
C LEU A 187 2.53 13.79 3.00
N SER A 188 2.30 15.09 2.85
CA SER A 188 3.38 16.07 2.72
C SER A 188 2.97 17.44 3.22
N GLY A 189 3.78 18.01 4.12
CA GLY A 189 3.63 19.40 4.55
C GLY A 189 3.88 20.42 3.43
N LYS A 190 4.29 19.99 2.23
CA LYS A 190 4.34 20.86 1.04
C LYS A 190 2.95 21.30 0.61
N ILE A 191 1.92 20.47 0.79
CA ILE A 191 0.52 20.81 0.43
C ILE A 191 0.04 22.00 1.26
N SER A 192 0.23 21.96 2.59
CA SER A 192 -0.23 23.02 3.50
C SER A 192 0.53 24.34 3.33
N ARG A 193 1.66 24.32 2.61
CA ARG A 193 2.50 25.49 2.32
C ARG A 193 2.36 25.94 0.86
N ASP A 194 1.56 25.24 0.05
CA ASP A 194 1.32 25.62 -1.33
C ASP A 194 0.35 26.82 -1.35
N ALA A 195 0.69 27.85 -2.12
CA ALA A 195 -0.16 29.03 -2.26
C ALA A 195 -1.46 28.71 -3.04
N LYS A 196 -1.43 27.64 -3.86
CA LYS A 196 -2.61 27.20 -4.60
C LYS A 196 -3.42 26.23 -3.73
N PRO A 197 -4.74 26.42 -3.59
CA PRO A 197 -5.59 25.48 -2.86
C PRO A 197 -5.79 24.17 -3.64
N ASN A 198 -6.40 23.18 -2.99
CA ASN A 198 -6.86 21.93 -3.61
C ASN A 198 -5.75 21.13 -4.29
N ARG A 199 -4.65 20.91 -3.57
CA ARG A 199 -3.47 20.19 -4.10
C ARG A 199 -3.37 18.81 -3.51
N GLU A 200 -2.81 17.92 -4.29
CA GLU A 200 -2.36 16.61 -3.82
C GLU A 200 -0.84 16.56 -3.72
N ALA A 201 -0.31 15.53 -3.07
CA ALA A 201 1.10 15.18 -3.17
C ALA A 201 1.23 13.74 -3.63
N ILE A 202 2.02 13.54 -4.67
CA ILE A 202 2.32 12.22 -5.21
C ILE A 202 3.83 12.02 -5.31
N TYR A 203 4.26 10.77 -5.15
CA TYR A 203 5.67 10.39 -5.18
C TYR A 203 5.85 8.92 -5.58
N GLY A 204 7.01 8.59 -6.17
CA GLY A 204 7.44 7.20 -6.35
C GLY A 204 7.39 6.75 -7.79
N TRP A 205 6.73 5.62 -8.05
CA TRP A 205 6.81 4.89 -9.32
C TRP A 205 8.26 4.58 -9.70
N HIS A 206 8.94 3.92 -8.77
CA HIS A 206 10.37 3.63 -8.83
C HIS A 206 10.73 2.66 -9.96
N LYS A 207 11.77 3.00 -10.72
CA LYS A 207 12.45 2.06 -11.63
C LYS A 207 13.09 0.93 -10.84
N LEU A 208 13.56 -0.12 -11.52
CA LEU A 208 14.27 -1.25 -10.87
C LEU A 208 15.58 -0.86 -10.17
N ASP A 209 16.18 0.27 -10.52
CA ASP A 209 17.35 0.85 -9.83
C ASP A 209 16.99 1.61 -8.55
N GLY A 210 15.72 1.65 -8.16
CA GLY A 210 15.22 2.35 -6.99
C GLY A 210 15.13 3.87 -7.15
N LYS A 211 15.32 4.42 -8.34
CA LYS A 211 15.08 5.86 -8.58
C LYS A 211 13.60 6.10 -8.87
N PRO A 212 12.93 7.02 -8.15
CA PRO A 212 11.54 7.38 -8.42
C PRO A 212 11.42 8.10 -9.78
N ILE A 213 10.48 7.69 -10.63
CA ILE A 213 10.11 8.45 -11.84
C ILE A 213 9.36 9.72 -11.44
N GLN A 214 8.52 9.62 -10.41
CA GLN A 214 7.76 10.75 -9.88
C GLN A 214 8.47 11.34 -8.66
N PRO A 215 9.18 12.49 -8.79
CA PRO A 215 9.63 13.24 -7.63
C PRO A 215 8.43 13.76 -6.83
N LEU A 216 8.69 14.26 -5.61
CA LEU A 216 7.61 14.79 -4.77
C LEU A 216 6.96 15.97 -5.49
N TYR A 217 5.72 15.77 -5.90
CA TYR A 217 5.03 16.70 -6.78
C TYR A 217 3.69 17.09 -6.19
N THR A 218 3.47 18.40 -6.08
CA THR A 218 2.20 19.00 -5.65
C THR A 218 1.58 19.84 -6.75
N GLY A 219 1.90 19.53 -8.01
CA GLY A 219 1.49 20.30 -9.17
C GLY A 219 0.06 20.01 -9.67
N HIS A 220 -0.53 18.89 -9.24
CA HIS A 220 -1.88 18.50 -9.60
C HIS A 220 -2.94 19.04 -8.63
N ILE A 221 -4.14 19.21 -9.15
CA ILE A 221 -5.32 19.49 -8.36
C ILE A 221 -5.80 18.18 -7.73
N ASN A 222 -6.35 18.22 -6.53
CA ASN A 222 -6.64 17.01 -5.74
C ASN A 222 -7.82 16.16 -6.26
N TRP A 223 -8.48 16.56 -7.33
CA TRP A 223 -9.47 15.76 -8.05
C TRP A 223 -8.96 15.24 -9.40
N TRP A 224 -7.71 15.54 -9.78
CA TRP A 224 -7.07 14.88 -10.91
C TRP A 224 -6.61 13.49 -10.47
N VAL A 225 -7.06 12.45 -11.17
CA VAL A 225 -6.64 11.07 -10.91
C VAL A 225 -6.41 10.37 -12.23
N ASP A 226 -5.24 9.77 -12.37
CA ASP A 226 -4.88 9.01 -13.55
C ASP A 226 -4.50 7.56 -13.22
N TYR A 227 -4.30 6.75 -14.25
CA TYR A 227 -3.90 5.35 -14.14
C TYR A 227 -2.69 5.11 -13.23
N SER A 228 -1.81 6.10 -13.05
CA SER A 228 -0.57 5.95 -12.31
C SER A 228 -0.74 6.17 -10.81
N HIS A 229 -1.90 6.65 -10.34
CA HIS A 229 -2.15 6.84 -8.91
C HIS A 229 -2.28 5.51 -8.18
N GLY A 230 -1.62 5.43 -7.03
CA GLY A 230 -1.62 4.28 -6.14
C GLY A 230 -1.97 4.70 -4.73
N ILE A 231 -3.00 4.06 -4.16
CA ILE A 231 -3.37 4.26 -2.76
C ILE A 231 -2.78 3.12 -1.93
N ARG A 232 -1.88 3.46 -1.02
CA ARG A 232 -1.26 2.51 -0.11
C ARG A 232 -1.61 2.86 1.32
N LEU A 233 -2.00 1.87 2.10
CA LEU A 233 -2.37 2.05 3.50
C LEU A 233 -1.24 1.64 4.43
N ILE A 234 -0.93 2.52 5.37
CA ILE A 234 -0.06 2.24 6.52
C ILE A 234 -0.94 2.12 7.76
N TYR A 235 -0.76 1.07 8.56
CA TYR A 235 -1.49 0.95 9.82
C TYR A 235 -1.06 2.06 10.80
N ARG A 236 -2.02 2.68 11.50
CA ARG A 236 -1.76 3.88 12.32
C ARG A 236 -0.78 3.71 13.46
N LYS A 237 -0.60 2.48 13.96
CA LYS A 237 0.35 2.18 15.04
C LYS A 237 1.72 1.86 14.44
N ILE A 238 2.74 2.54 14.95
CA ILE A 238 4.15 2.42 14.52
C ILE A 238 4.95 2.11 15.77
N TRP A 239 5.88 1.18 15.68
CA TRP A 239 6.74 0.83 16.80
C TRP A 239 8.06 1.56 16.67
N VAL A 240 8.47 2.27 17.72
CA VAL A 240 9.73 3.02 17.80
C VAL A 240 10.51 2.52 19.01
N ASP A 241 11.76 2.10 18.79
CA ASP A 241 12.61 1.45 19.81
C ASP A 241 11.86 0.33 20.56
N GLY A 242 11.09 -0.47 19.80
CA GLY A 242 10.31 -1.60 20.31
C GLY A 242 8.96 -1.25 20.95
N LYS A 243 8.61 0.04 21.08
CA LYS A 243 7.39 0.51 21.74
C LYS A 243 6.36 1.01 20.71
N PRO A 244 5.08 0.58 20.80
CA PRO A 244 4.00 0.98 19.89
C PRO A 244 3.56 2.44 20.02
#